data_AF-A0A2N9NUF7-F1
#
_entry.id   AF-A0A2N9NUF7-F1
#
_cell.length_a   1.000
_cell.length_b   1.000
_cell.length_c   1.000
_cell.angle_alpha   90.00
_cell.angle_beta   90.00
_cell.angle_gamma   90.00
#
_symmetry.space_group_name_H-M   'P 1'
#
loop_
_entity.id
_entity.type
_entity.pdbx_description
1 polymer ?
#
loop_
_entity_poly.entity_id
_entity_poly.type
_entity_poly.pdbx_seq_one_letter_code
_entity_poly.pdbx_strand_id
1 'polypeptide(L)'
;MDNYSRIVSFVTDDLLNPTQIAKACGLTFDEVAREIGTAVLSGQLSRSQVQSTLDRELLRQVGLFAGHRSKWPLERIRELLRECFDCDLSIEEIKFYIGYCGKDYRSGETYELLAEIERTLHAQIKEVLTDEHGPKETGWWRKGVPPKVRKECASKREGDELFSGDDAYAYTTLIML
;
A
#
# COMPACT_ATOMS: atom_id res chain seq x y z
N MET A 1 -15.06 27.98 5.87
CA MET A 1 -14.51 26.62 5.76
C MET A 1 -13.79 26.33 7.06
N ASP A 2 -14.17 25.28 7.79
CA ASP A 2 -13.52 24.94 9.05
C ASP A 2 -12.08 24.44 8.83
N ASN A 3 -11.27 24.43 9.89
CA ASN A 3 -9.86 24.03 9.80
C ASN A 3 -9.73 22.57 9.33
N TYR A 4 -10.67 21.70 9.68
CA TYR A 4 -10.70 20.30 9.29
C TYR A 4 -10.81 20.14 7.76
N SER A 5 -11.79 20.79 7.13
CA SER A 5 -12.01 20.73 5.68
C SER A 5 -10.83 21.30 4.90
N ARG A 6 -10.20 22.36 5.43
CA ARG A 6 -8.97 22.92 4.83
C ARG A 6 -7.81 21.95 4.89
N ILE A 7 -7.61 21.26 6.02
CA ILE A 7 -6.52 20.28 6.17
C ILE A 7 -6.71 19.12 5.17
N VAL A 8 -7.93 18.61 5.00
CA VAL A 8 -8.22 17.56 4.02
C VAL A 8 -7.86 18.02 2.60
N SER A 9 -8.35 19.20 2.18
CA SER A 9 -8.05 19.76 0.85
C SER A 9 -6.55 20.01 0.64
N PHE A 10 -5.82 20.48 1.67
CA PHE A 10 -4.37 20.65 1.57
C PHE A 10 -3.61 19.34 1.35
N VAL A 11 -4.10 18.23 1.89
CA VAL A 11 -3.50 16.90 1.68
C VAL A 11 -3.86 16.33 0.30
N THR A 12 -5.10 16.53 -0.18
CA THR A 12 -5.57 15.92 -1.44
C THR A 12 -5.21 16.74 -2.68
N ASP A 13 -5.34 18.05 -2.60
CA ASP A 13 -5.32 18.94 -3.77
C ASP A 13 -3.98 19.64 -3.90
N ASP A 14 -3.50 20.23 -2.80
CA ASP A 14 -2.26 21.01 -2.77
C ASP A 14 -1.02 20.18 -2.41
N LEU A 15 -1.22 18.92 -1.99
CA LEU A 15 -0.18 17.95 -1.62
C LEU A 15 0.81 18.49 -0.57
N LEU A 16 0.33 19.29 0.37
CA LEU A 16 1.16 19.89 1.41
C LEU A 16 1.46 18.91 2.53
N ASN A 17 2.70 18.95 3.02
CA ASN A 17 3.08 18.17 4.20
C ASN A 17 2.52 18.80 5.50
N PRO A 18 2.43 18.04 6.60
CA PRO A 18 1.82 18.53 7.83
C PRO A 18 2.47 19.80 8.41
N THR A 19 3.79 19.97 8.24
CA THR A 19 4.52 21.18 8.68
C THR A 19 4.14 22.41 7.84
N GLN A 20 3.92 22.24 6.53
CA GLN A 20 3.43 23.29 5.64
C GLN A 20 1.97 23.64 5.96
N ILE A 21 1.13 22.63 6.21
CA ILE A 21 -0.27 22.82 6.61
C ILE A 21 -0.37 23.59 7.93
N ALA A 22 0.46 23.23 8.91
CA ALA A 22 0.52 23.93 10.20
C ALA A 22 0.80 25.43 10.00
N LYS A 23 1.77 25.78 9.17
CA LYS A 23 2.08 27.18 8.81
C LYS A 23 0.93 27.86 8.06
N ALA A 24 0.30 27.19 7.10
CA ALA A 24 -0.79 27.75 6.29
C ALA A 24 -2.08 27.98 7.10
N CYS A 25 -2.32 27.18 8.13
CA CYS A 25 -3.48 27.28 9.01
C CYS A 25 -3.22 28.09 10.29
N GLY A 26 -1.97 28.43 10.59
CA GLY A 26 -1.59 29.05 11.87
C GLY A 26 -1.80 28.11 13.06
N LEU A 27 -1.63 26.80 12.84
CA LEU A 27 -1.79 25.74 13.83
C LEU A 27 -0.44 25.16 14.22
N THR A 28 -0.40 24.44 15.33
CA THR A 28 0.73 23.60 15.71
C THR A 28 0.77 22.31 14.86
N PHE A 29 1.94 21.69 14.77
CA PHE A 29 2.07 20.39 14.11
C PHE A 29 1.15 19.34 14.75
N ASP A 30 1.07 19.31 16.09
CA ASP A 30 0.22 18.38 16.85
C ASP A 30 -1.25 18.48 16.50
N GLU A 31 -1.76 19.71 16.39
CA GLU A 31 -3.14 19.94 15.99
C GLU A 31 -3.39 19.38 14.58
N VAL A 32 -2.51 19.69 13.63
CA VAL A 32 -2.61 19.17 12.26
C VAL A 32 -2.52 17.65 12.23
N ALA A 33 -1.55 17.05 12.93
CA ALA A 33 -1.36 15.62 13.02
C ALA A 33 -2.61 14.92 13.59
N ARG A 34 -3.24 15.51 14.60
CA ARG A 34 -4.49 15.01 15.19
C ARG A 34 -5.64 15.10 14.20
N GLU A 35 -5.82 16.24 13.53
CA GLU A 35 -6.89 16.40 12.53
C GLU A 35 -6.72 15.44 11.34
N ILE A 36 -5.48 15.26 10.84
CA ILE A 36 -5.16 14.24 9.82
C ILE A 36 -5.52 12.85 10.35
N GLY A 37 -5.17 12.53 11.59
CA GLY A 37 -5.54 11.26 12.24
C GLY A 37 -7.05 11.03 12.26
N THR A 38 -7.83 12.06 12.62
CA THR A 38 -9.30 12.02 12.60
C THR A 38 -9.82 11.83 11.17
N ALA A 39 -9.28 12.56 10.19
CA ALA A 39 -9.65 12.43 8.79
C ALA A 39 -9.40 11.01 8.25
N VAL A 40 -8.27 10.40 8.60
CA VAL A 40 -7.96 9.01 8.28
C VAL A 40 -8.95 8.04 8.93
N LEU A 41 -9.25 8.20 10.22
CA LEU A 41 -10.21 7.34 10.93
C LEU A 41 -11.64 7.45 10.38
N SER A 42 -12.02 8.62 9.90
CA SER A 42 -13.33 8.89 9.27
C SER A 42 -13.41 8.49 7.79
N GLY A 43 -12.30 8.04 7.19
CA GLY A 43 -12.23 7.66 5.76
C GLY A 43 -12.19 8.83 4.77
N GLN A 44 -12.06 10.07 5.24
CA GLN A 44 -11.93 11.25 4.38
C GLN A 44 -10.54 11.39 3.74
N LEU A 45 -9.52 10.81 4.38
CA LEU A 45 -8.18 10.68 3.84
C LEU A 45 -7.73 9.22 3.92
N SER A 46 -7.07 8.73 2.87
CA SER A 46 -6.33 7.48 2.97
C SER A 46 -4.96 7.74 3.61
N ARG A 47 -4.39 6.70 4.24
CA ARG A 47 -3.01 6.78 4.75
C ARG A 47 -2.00 6.99 3.62
N SER A 48 -2.29 6.49 2.41
CA SER A 48 -1.43 6.65 1.23
C SER A 48 -1.41 8.09 0.71
N GLN A 49 -2.55 8.80 0.75
CA GLN A 49 -2.62 10.24 0.46
C GLN A 49 -1.80 11.04 1.47
N VAL A 50 -1.88 10.72 2.76
CA VAL A 50 -1.04 11.40 3.75
C VAL A 50 0.44 11.09 3.50
N GLN A 51 0.79 9.82 3.28
CA GLN A 51 2.17 9.39 3.06
C GLN A 51 2.80 10.03 1.81
N SER A 52 2.04 10.29 0.75
CA SER A 52 2.56 10.92 -0.47
C SER A 52 2.99 12.36 -0.27
N THR A 53 2.44 13.05 0.74
CA THR A 53 2.84 14.43 1.10
C THR A 53 4.10 14.49 1.96
N LEU A 54 4.52 13.37 2.58
CA LEU A 54 5.67 13.36 3.49
C LEU A 54 7.00 13.34 2.73
N ASP A 55 8.02 13.93 3.36
CA ASP A 55 9.37 13.88 2.83
C ASP A 55 9.88 12.43 2.84
N ARG A 56 10.19 11.91 1.65
CA ARG A 56 10.60 10.52 1.46
C ARG A 56 11.96 10.22 2.10
N GLU A 57 12.86 11.19 2.12
CA GLU A 57 14.17 11.02 2.72
C GLU A 57 14.05 11.02 4.24
N LEU A 58 13.22 11.89 4.82
CA LEU A 58 12.91 11.85 6.25
C LEU A 58 12.21 10.55 6.65
N LEU A 59 11.23 10.07 5.87
CA LEU A 59 10.59 8.76 6.09
C LEU A 59 11.61 7.61 6.09
N ARG A 60 12.59 7.67 5.17
CA ARG A 60 13.67 6.68 5.10
C ARG A 60 14.56 6.75 6.33
N GLN A 61 15.00 7.95 6.71
CA GLN A 61 15.90 8.19 7.85
C GLN A 61 15.25 7.78 9.18
N VAL A 62 14.00 8.19 9.42
CA VAL A 62 13.22 7.76 10.59
C VAL A 62 13.02 6.23 10.55
N GLY A 63 12.72 5.68 9.37
CA GLY A 63 12.54 4.24 9.16
C GLY A 63 13.77 3.38 9.49
N LEU A 64 14.99 3.89 9.33
CA LEU A 64 16.22 3.19 9.72
C LEU A 64 16.26 2.89 11.22
N PHE A 65 15.70 3.78 12.03
CA PHE A 65 15.71 3.67 13.49
C PHE A 65 14.38 3.15 14.05
N ALA A 66 13.31 3.18 13.28
CA ALA A 66 11.96 2.78 13.70
C ALA A 66 11.50 1.41 13.16
N GLY A 67 12.36 0.68 12.43
CA GLY A 67 12.03 -0.64 11.88
C GLY A 67 11.60 -1.67 12.94
N HIS A 68 10.98 -2.77 12.47
CA HIS A 68 10.22 -3.80 13.20
C HIS A 68 10.85 -4.44 14.47
N ARG A 69 12.09 -4.10 14.84
CA ARG A 69 12.80 -4.60 16.03
C ARG A 69 13.36 -3.50 16.93
N SER A 70 13.15 -2.24 16.59
CA SER A 70 13.63 -1.12 17.37
C SER A 70 12.75 -0.90 18.60
N LYS A 71 13.33 -1.05 19.79
CA LYS A 71 12.75 -0.58 21.07
C LYS A 71 13.35 0.76 21.49
N TRP A 72 13.88 1.53 20.54
CA TRP A 72 14.60 2.75 20.85
C TRP A 72 13.61 3.80 21.36
N PRO A 73 13.89 4.45 22.51
CA PRO A 73 13.12 5.61 22.94
C PRO A 73 13.10 6.69 21.86
N LEU A 74 12.00 7.44 21.74
CA LEU A 74 11.83 8.45 20.69
C LEU A 74 12.89 9.56 20.79
N GLU A 75 13.30 9.86 22.01
CA GLU A 75 14.37 10.80 22.37
C GLU A 75 15.70 10.32 21.80
N ARG A 76 15.97 9.01 21.89
CA ARG A 76 17.18 8.43 21.30
C ARG A 76 17.11 8.44 19.77
N ILE A 77 15.94 8.19 19.18
CA ILE A 77 15.74 8.31 17.74
C ILE A 77 16.00 9.77 17.29
N ARG A 78 15.51 10.75 18.06
CA ARG A 78 15.75 12.18 17.81
C ARG A 78 17.23 12.54 17.85
N GLU A 79 17.95 12.08 18.86
CA GLU A 79 19.41 12.27 18.96
C GLU A 79 20.12 11.69 17.73
N LEU A 80 19.80 10.46 17.34
CA LEU A 80 20.39 9.82 16.16
C LEU A 80 20.08 10.55 14.87
N LEU A 81 18.86 11.07 14.70
CA LEU A 81 18.48 11.87 13.52
C LEU A 81 19.31 13.16 13.45
N ARG A 82 19.52 13.82 14.58
CA ARG A 82 20.40 15.01 14.66
C ARG A 82 21.87 14.65 14.36
N GLU A 83 22.39 13.58 14.97
CA GLU A 83 23.79 13.15 14.83
C GLU A 83 24.13 12.64 13.42
N CYS A 84 23.25 11.83 12.82
CA CYS A 84 23.53 11.14 11.56
C CYS A 84 23.05 11.91 10.32
N PHE A 85 22.05 12.78 10.46
CA PHE A 85 21.36 13.39 9.32
C PHE A 85 21.12 14.91 9.46
N ASP A 86 21.63 15.56 10.51
CA ASP A 86 21.42 17.00 10.80
C ASP A 86 19.93 17.39 10.79
N CYS A 87 19.08 16.48 11.29
CA CYS A 87 17.64 16.61 11.24
C CYS A 87 17.07 16.91 12.63
N ASP A 88 16.45 18.08 12.81
CA ASP A 88 15.84 18.49 14.07
C ASP A 88 14.30 18.40 14.03
N LEU A 89 13.79 17.18 14.14
CA LEU A 89 12.35 16.94 14.31
C LEU A 89 11.96 16.98 15.79
N SER A 90 10.73 17.42 16.06
CA SER A 90 10.10 17.24 17.36
C SER A 90 9.78 15.76 17.62
N ILE A 91 9.49 15.43 18.87
CA ILE A 91 9.10 14.05 19.24
C ILE A 91 7.77 13.68 18.56
N GLU A 92 6.88 14.64 18.39
CA GLU A 92 5.57 14.49 17.79
C GLU A 92 5.67 14.31 16.28
N GLU A 93 6.58 15.02 15.62
CA GLU A 93 6.96 14.79 14.22
C GLU A 93 7.51 13.38 14.07
N ILE A 94 8.45 12.96 14.91
CA ILE A 94 9.00 11.60 14.88
C ILE A 94 7.90 10.56 15.06
N LYS A 95 7.01 10.70 16.06
CA LYS A 95 5.87 9.79 16.25
C LYS A 95 4.99 9.73 15.00
N PHE A 96 4.72 10.88 14.39
CA PHE A 96 3.92 10.95 13.19
C PHE A 96 4.59 10.19 12.05
N TYR A 97 5.85 10.49 11.74
CA TYR A 97 6.63 9.79 10.71
C TYR A 97 6.70 8.29 10.99
N ILE A 98 6.96 7.87 12.23
CA ILE A 98 6.96 6.45 12.64
C ILE A 98 5.62 5.78 12.32
N GLY A 99 4.49 6.46 12.56
CA GLY A 99 3.16 5.94 12.21
C GLY A 99 2.99 5.63 10.71
N TYR A 100 3.81 6.25 9.85
CA TYR A 100 3.86 6.01 8.41
C TYR A 100 5.14 5.29 7.94
N CYS A 101 6.11 5.06 8.85
CA CYS A 101 7.26 4.19 8.64
C CYS A 101 6.88 2.74 8.97
N GLY A 102 7.28 1.79 8.13
CA GLY A 102 7.35 0.39 8.55
C GLY A 102 6.02 -0.35 8.77
N LYS A 103 4.87 0.22 8.39
CA LYS A 103 3.79 -0.65 7.95
C LYS A 103 3.95 -0.86 6.46
N ASP A 104 4.25 -2.11 6.09
CA ASP A 104 3.82 -2.67 4.82
C ASP A 104 2.28 -2.65 4.75
N TYR A 105 1.63 -1.48 4.86
CA TYR A 105 0.25 -1.29 4.42
C TYR A 105 0.17 -1.39 2.90
N ARG A 106 1.33 -1.22 2.25
CA ARG A 106 1.62 -1.74 0.93
C ARG A 106 1.38 -3.25 0.82
N SER A 107 1.54 -4.10 1.83
CA SER A 107 1.32 -5.55 1.60
C SER A 107 -0.13 -5.87 1.26
N GLY A 108 -1.12 -5.32 1.97
CA GLY A 108 -2.53 -5.55 1.66
C GLY A 108 -2.95 -4.90 0.35
N GLU A 109 -2.75 -3.59 0.20
CA GLU A 109 -3.16 -2.87 -1.02
C GLU A 109 -2.32 -3.25 -2.25
N THR A 110 -1.03 -3.54 -2.09
CA THR A 110 -0.20 -4.07 -3.19
C THR A 110 -0.55 -5.51 -3.47
N TYR A 111 -0.92 -6.34 -2.49
CA TYR A 111 -1.41 -7.69 -2.74
C TYR A 111 -2.74 -7.65 -3.50
N GLU A 112 -3.68 -6.79 -3.10
CA GLU A 112 -4.93 -6.57 -3.82
C GLU A 112 -4.68 -6.06 -5.24
N LEU A 113 -3.76 -5.10 -5.41
CA LEU A 113 -3.38 -4.60 -6.73
C LEU A 113 -2.67 -5.66 -7.58
N LEU A 114 -1.79 -6.47 -7.00
CA LEU A 114 -1.13 -7.58 -7.68
C LEU A 114 -2.15 -8.66 -8.07
N ALA A 115 -3.08 -8.99 -7.18
CA ALA A 115 -4.17 -9.92 -7.45
C ALA A 115 -5.13 -9.38 -8.52
N GLU A 116 -5.36 -8.07 -8.57
CA GLU A 116 -6.14 -7.41 -9.63
C GLU A 116 -5.41 -7.48 -10.97
N ILE A 117 -4.13 -7.08 -11.02
CA ILE A 117 -3.28 -7.17 -12.23
C ILE A 117 -3.28 -8.62 -12.76
N GLU A 118 -3.10 -9.59 -11.86
CA GLU A 118 -3.09 -11.00 -12.20
C GLU A 118 -4.44 -11.48 -12.76
N ARG A 119 -5.55 -11.14 -12.11
CA ARG A 119 -6.90 -11.47 -12.60
C ARG A 119 -7.16 -10.85 -13.97
N THR A 120 -6.79 -9.59 -14.19
CA THR A 120 -6.93 -8.91 -15.47
C THR A 120 -6.08 -9.57 -16.55
N LEU A 121 -4.84 -9.92 -16.25
CA LEU A 121 -3.96 -10.62 -17.18
C LEU A 121 -4.53 -11.99 -17.57
N HIS A 122 -5.03 -12.77 -16.61
CA HIS A 122 -5.70 -14.03 -16.90
C HIS A 122 -6.95 -13.83 -17.76
N ALA A 123 -7.78 -12.82 -17.49
CA ALA A 123 -8.93 -12.53 -18.33
C ALA A 123 -8.51 -12.30 -19.80
N GLN A 124 -7.50 -11.47 -20.03
CA GLN A 124 -6.98 -11.16 -21.37
C GLN A 124 -6.36 -12.39 -22.06
N ILE A 125 -5.56 -13.19 -21.35
CA ILE A 125 -4.99 -14.41 -21.93
C ILE A 125 -6.12 -15.39 -22.31
N LYS A 126 -7.13 -15.54 -21.46
CA LYS A 126 -8.28 -16.41 -21.74
C LYS A 126 -9.06 -15.93 -22.96
N GLU A 127 -9.24 -14.62 -23.14
CA GLU A 127 -9.85 -14.04 -24.34
C GLU A 127 -9.06 -14.41 -25.59
N VAL A 128 -7.75 -14.16 -25.61
CA VAL A 128 -6.87 -14.50 -26.75
C VAL A 128 -6.92 -16.00 -27.07
N LEU A 129 -6.82 -16.87 -26.06
CA LEU A 129 -6.88 -18.31 -26.25
C LEU A 129 -8.27 -18.78 -26.71
N THR A 130 -9.33 -18.09 -26.31
CA THR A 130 -10.71 -18.34 -26.75
C THR A 130 -10.89 -17.99 -28.22
N ASP A 131 -10.33 -16.86 -28.65
CA ASP A 131 -10.37 -16.44 -30.05
C ASP A 131 -9.58 -17.40 -30.95
N GLU A 132 -8.42 -17.86 -30.50
CA GLU A 132 -7.55 -18.75 -31.30
C GLU A 132 -7.98 -20.22 -31.29
N HIS A 133 -8.49 -20.73 -30.16
CA HIS A 133 -8.72 -22.17 -29.97
C HIS A 133 -10.19 -22.53 -29.68
N GLY A 134 -11.06 -21.54 -29.58
CA GLY A 134 -12.50 -21.68 -29.37
C GLY A 134 -12.91 -21.61 -27.89
N PRO A 135 -14.18 -21.20 -27.62
CA PRO A 135 -14.67 -20.87 -26.27
C PRO A 135 -14.92 -22.06 -25.37
N LYS A 136 -14.97 -23.27 -25.93
CA LYS A 136 -15.15 -24.49 -25.15
C LYS A 136 -13.84 -24.85 -24.43
N GLU A 137 -13.95 -25.46 -23.27
CA GLU A 137 -12.79 -25.94 -22.50
C GLU A 137 -11.93 -26.95 -23.30
N THR A 138 -12.53 -27.68 -24.25
CA THR A 138 -11.79 -28.53 -25.20
C THR A 138 -10.90 -27.76 -26.18
N GLY A 139 -11.08 -26.44 -26.28
CA GLY A 139 -10.34 -25.47 -27.08
C GLY A 139 -9.32 -24.70 -26.24
N TRP A 140 -9.68 -23.49 -25.80
CA TRP A 140 -8.79 -22.56 -25.09
C TRP A 140 -8.02 -23.21 -23.93
N TRP A 141 -8.66 -24.08 -23.16
CA TRP A 141 -8.01 -24.76 -22.05
C TRP A 141 -7.15 -25.93 -22.54
N ARG A 142 -7.76 -26.98 -23.11
CA ARG A 142 -7.04 -28.22 -23.47
C ARG A 142 -5.95 -28.02 -24.53
N LYS A 143 -6.16 -27.12 -25.49
CA LYS A 143 -5.25 -26.85 -26.61
C LYS A 143 -4.40 -25.59 -26.39
N GLY A 144 -5.00 -24.53 -25.84
CA GLY A 144 -4.33 -23.25 -25.65
C GLY A 144 -3.41 -23.17 -24.44
N VAL A 145 -3.77 -23.81 -23.32
CA VAL A 145 -2.95 -23.79 -22.10
C VAL A 145 -1.97 -24.96 -22.06
N PRO A 146 -0.66 -24.72 -21.83
CA PRO A 146 0.35 -25.77 -21.75
C PRO A 146 0.02 -26.85 -20.72
N PRO A 147 0.32 -28.14 -21.00
CA PRO A 147 -0.03 -29.25 -20.09
C PRO A 147 0.52 -29.12 -18.67
N LYS A 148 1.71 -28.52 -18.49
CA LYS A 148 2.31 -28.27 -17.17
C LYS A 148 1.44 -27.32 -16.35
N VAL A 149 1.10 -26.17 -16.93
CA VAL A 149 0.27 -25.14 -16.29
C VAL A 149 -1.11 -25.69 -15.91
N ARG A 150 -1.74 -26.46 -16.80
CA ARG A 150 -3.04 -27.09 -16.52
C ARG A 150 -3.01 -28.04 -15.32
N LYS A 151 -1.94 -28.83 -15.19
CA LYS A 151 -1.78 -29.77 -14.07
C LYS A 151 -1.57 -29.04 -12.76
N GLU A 152 -0.77 -27.98 -12.75
CA GLU A 152 -0.53 -27.15 -11.57
C GLU A 152 -1.82 -26.45 -11.11
N CYS A 153 -2.57 -25.86 -12.04
CA CYS A 153 -3.86 -25.24 -11.75
C CYS A 153 -4.87 -26.23 -11.17
N ALA A 154 -5.00 -27.42 -11.78
CA ALA A 154 -5.88 -28.46 -11.27
C ALA A 154 -5.47 -28.90 -9.87
N SER A 155 -4.18 -29.14 -9.63
CA SER A 155 -3.67 -29.54 -8.31
C SER A 155 -3.94 -28.51 -7.22
N LYS A 156 -3.79 -27.21 -7.54
CA LYS A 156 -4.07 -26.13 -6.58
C LYS A 156 -5.55 -26.03 -6.25
N ARG A 157 -6.41 -26.13 -7.26
CA ARG A 157 -7.87 -26.10 -7.07
C ARG A 157 -8.36 -27.24 -6.18
N GLU A 158 -7.85 -28.46 -6.37
CA GLU A 158 -8.23 -29.60 -5.51
C GLU A 158 -7.73 -29.46 -4.06
N GLY A 159 -6.67 -28.68 -3.84
CA GLY A 159 -6.11 -28.41 -2.50
C GLY A 159 -6.71 -27.19 -1.80
N ASP A 160 -7.64 -26.47 -2.43
CA ASP A 160 -8.25 -25.26 -1.89
C ASP A 160 -9.51 -25.60 -1.08
N GLU A 161 -9.36 -25.61 0.26
CA GLU A 161 -10.45 -25.88 1.21
C GLU A 161 -11.54 -24.80 1.20
N LEU A 162 -11.29 -23.63 0.61
CA LEU A 162 -12.19 -22.49 0.54
C LEU A 162 -12.79 -22.29 -0.85
N PHE A 163 -12.64 -23.27 -1.75
CA PHE A 163 -13.11 -23.17 -3.14
C PHE A 163 -14.59 -22.76 -3.25
N SER A 164 -14.83 -21.61 -3.89
CA SER A 164 -16.18 -21.04 -4.06
C SER A 164 -16.77 -21.23 -5.47
N GLY A 165 -16.11 -21.96 -6.37
CA GLY A 165 -16.64 -22.25 -7.72
C GLY A 165 -15.96 -21.52 -8.89
N ASP A 166 -14.80 -20.89 -8.68
CA ASP A 166 -14.08 -20.17 -9.74
C ASP A 166 -13.41 -21.08 -10.80
N ASP A 167 -13.08 -20.50 -11.96
CA ASP A 167 -12.39 -21.21 -13.05
C ASP A 167 -10.99 -21.67 -12.62
N ALA A 168 -10.59 -22.88 -13.02
CA ALA A 168 -9.26 -23.43 -12.69
C ALA A 168 -8.08 -22.54 -13.12
N TYR A 169 -8.30 -21.70 -14.13
CA TYR A 169 -7.31 -20.76 -14.62
C TYR A 169 -7.03 -19.58 -13.66
N ALA A 170 -7.86 -19.38 -12.64
CA ALA A 170 -7.64 -18.35 -11.61
C ALA A 170 -6.50 -18.71 -10.62
N TYR A 171 -5.99 -19.94 -10.66
CA TYR A 171 -4.96 -20.45 -9.74
C TYR A 171 -3.52 -20.32 -10.24
N THR A 172 -3.31 -19.79 -11.46
CA THR A 172 -1.99 -19.31 -11.85
C THR A 172 -1.62 -18.11 -10.97
N THR A 173 -0.35 -18.04 -10.56
CA THR A 173 0.15 -17.03 -9.62
C THR A 173 1.51 -16.54 -10.08
N LEU A 174 1.63 -15.28 -10.48
CA LEU A 174 2.88 -14.61 -10.83
C LEU A 174 3.89 -14.62 -9.66
N ILE A 175 3.38 -14.68 -8.42
CA ILE A 175 4.16 -14.64 -7.17
C ILE A 175 4.90 -15.97 -6.89
N MET A 176 4.63 -17.03 -7.66
CA MET A 176 5.28 -18.35 -7.49
C MET A 176 6.37 -18.65 -8.53
N LEU A 177 6.73 -17.69 -9.38
CA LEU A 177 7.83 -17.81 -10.35
C LEU A 177 9.20 -17.48 -9.75
#